data_AF-A0A8B9ARG0-F1
#
_entry.id   AF-A0A8B9ARG0-F1
#
_cell.length_a   1.000
_cell.length_b   1.000
_cell.length_c   1.000
_cell.angle_alpha   90.00
_cell.angle_beta   90.00
_cell.angle_gamma   90.00
#
_symmetry.space_group_name_H-M   'P 1'
#
loop_
_entity.id
_entity.type
_entity.pdbx_description
1 polymer ?
#
loop_
_entity_poly.entity_id
_entity_poly.type
_entity_poly.pdbx_seq_one_letter_code
_entity_poly.pdbx_strand_id
1 'polypeptide(L)'
;MSIQNLLRFLKPFIEPVHIKKYSGKRVGIDACSWLHKGAYSCSMELCLNSRTVAAKRHLKYFMHHINLLRHYSVIPVVVFDGCSIPCKSATEHERHR
;
A
#
# COMPACT_ATOMS: atom_id res chain seq x y z
N MET A 1 -1.74 -11.89 4.61
CA MET A 1 -3.04 -12.18 5.26
C MET A 1 -3.47 -11.01 6.12
N SER A 2 -4.78 -10.82 6.24
CA SER A 2 -5.49 -9.88 7.12
C SER A 2 -6.63 -10.66 7.82
N ILE A 3 -7.37 -10.04 8.74
CA ILE A 3 -8.54 -10.65 9.37
C ILE A 3 -9.64 -10.82 8.32
N GLN A 4 -9.98 -12.07 8.01
CA GLN A 4 -10.94 -12.38 6.96
C GLN A 4 -12.32 -11.78 7.29
N ASN A 5 -12.95 -11.16 6.29
CA ASN A 5 -14.29 -10.56 6.39
C ASN A 5 -14.47 -9.41 7.40
N LEU A 6 -13.41 -8.91 8.04
CA LEU A 6 -13.51 -7.87 9.07
C LEU A 6 -14.22 -6.60 8.57
N LEU A 7 -13.82 -6.06 7.42
CA LEU A 7 -14.44 -4.85 6.86
C LEU A 7 -15.92 -5.04 6.52
N ARG A 8 -16.32 -6.25 6.09
CA ARG A 8 -17.73 -6.57 5.82
C ARG A 8 -18.55 -6.53 7.11
N PHE A 9 -17.99 -7.07 8.20
CA PHE A 9 -18.61 -7.05 9.52
C PHE A 9 -18.71 -5.63 10.09
N LEU A 10 -17.69 -4.80 9.87
CA LEU A 10 -17.65 -3.42 10.35
C LEU A 10 -18.46 -2.43 9.50
N LYS A 11 -19.11 -2.86 8.41
CA LYS A 11 -19.84 -2.00 7.47
C LYS A 11 -20.78 -0.99 8.15
N PRO A 12 -21.56 -1.32 9.21
CA PRO A 12 -22.43 -0.35 9.88
C PRO A 12 -21.68 0.82 10.55
N PHE A 13 -20.38 0.67 10.80
CA PHE A 13 -19.53 1.64 11.50
C PHE A 13 -18.57 2.38 10.56
N ILE A 14 -18.66 2.15 9.24
CA ILE A 14 -17.80 2.77 8.24
C ILE A 14 -18.51 3.99 7.67
N GLU A 15 -17.87 5.15 7.79
CA GLU A 15 -18.33 6.39 7.16
C GLU A 15 -17.46 6.75 5.95
N PRO A 16 -18.05 7.12 4.81
CA PRO A 16 -17.30 7.66 3.69
C PRO A 16 -16.71 9.02 4.08
N VAL A 17 -15.40 9.18 3.89
CA VAL A 17 -14.70 10.43 4.19
C VAL A 17 -13.84 10.86 3.00
N HIS A 18 -13.80 12.17 2.76
CA HIS A 18 -12.89 12.74 1.79
C HIS A 18 -11.55 13.10 2.47
N ILE A 19 -10.43 12.86 1.79
CA ILE A 19 -9.07 13.07 2.30
C ILE A 19 -8.80 14.50 2.81
N LYS A 20 -9.47 15.49 2.20
CA LYS A 20 -9.45 16.92 2.63
C LYS A 20 -9.80 17.12 4.11
N LYS A 21 -10.60 16.22 4.71
CA LYS A 21 -10.93 16.23 6.15
C LYS A 21 -9.68 16.22 7.04
N TYR A 22 -8.57 15.67 6.54
CA TYR A 22 -7.32 15.52 7.28
C TYR A 22 -6.25 16.56 6.92
N SER A 23 -6.62 17.68 6.27
CA SER A 23 -5.69 18.77 5.96
C SER A 23 -4.93 19.24 7.21
N GLY A 24 -3.61 19.44 7.06
CA GLY A 24 -2.69 19.80 8.14
C GLY A 24 -2.34 18.67 9.10
N LYS A 25 -2.90 17.46 8.94
CA LYS A 25 -2.60 16.29 9.79
C LYS A 25 -1.49 15.45 9.18
N ARG A 26 -0.80 14.70 10.06
CA ARG A 26 0.15 13.64 9.69
C ARG A 26 -0.58 12.31 9.60
N VAL A 27 -0.36 11.56 8.52
CA VAL A 27 -0.99 10.24 8.30
C VAL A 27 0.07 9.20 8.00
N GLY A 28 0.06 8.09 8.74
CA GLY A 28 0.89 6.92 8.46
C GLY A 28 0.37 6.14 7.26
N ILE A 29 1.26 5.80 6.34
CA ILE A 29 0.94 5.03 5.12
C ILE A 29 1.63 3.68 5.22
N ASP A 30 0.85 2.61 5.17
CA ASP A 30 1.35 1.26 4.90
C ASP A 30 1.82 1.19 3.44
N ALA A 31 3.14 1.26 3.25
CA ALA A 31 3.74 1.32 1.92
C ALA A 31 3.63 -0.01 1.16
N CYS A 32 3.73 -1.15 1.85
CA CYS A 32 3.67 -2.48 1.26
C CYS A 32 2.35 -2.67 0.50
N SER A 33 1.23 -2.21 1.09
CA SER A 33 -0.09 -2.25 0.45
C SER A 33 -0.16 -1.49 -0.88
N TRP A 34 0.43 -0.29 -0.95
CA TRP A 34 0.44 0.53 -2.17
C TRP A 34 1.40 0.00 -3.21
N LEU A 35 2.61 -0.43 -2.82
CA LEU A 35 3.58 -1.02 -3.72
C LEU A 35 3.06 -2.31 -4.36
N HIS A 36 2.41 -3.17 -3.57
CA HIS A 36 1.81 -4.40 -4.05
C HIS A 36 0.74 -4.12 -5.13
N LYS A 37 -0.17 -3.17 -4.89
CA LYS A 37 -1.16 -2.75 -5.89
C LYS A 37 -0.50 -2.12 -7.13
N GLY A 38 0.54 -1.32 -6.93
CA GLY A 38 1.31 -0.72 -8.02
C GLY A 38 2.02 -1.77 -8.88
N ALA A 39 2.51 -2.85 -8.28
CA ALA A 39 3.23 -3.94 -8.96
C ALA A 39 2.36 -4.65 -9.99
N TYR A 40 1.03 -4.69 -9.82
CA TYR A 40 0.12 -5.26 -10.82
C TYR A 40 0.21 -4.56 -12.17
N SER A 41 0.53 -3.27 -12.19
CA SER A 41 0.69 -2.50 -13.42
C SER A 41 1.96 -2.85 -14.20
N CYS A 42 2.92 -3.55 -13.59
CA CYS A 42 4.20 -3.91 -14.21
C CYS A 42 4.66 -5.32 -13.79
N SER A 43 3.72 -6.24 -13.58
CA SER A 43 4.00 -7.58 -13.04
C SER A 43 4.91 -8.38 -13.96
N MET A 44 4.65 -8.34 -15.27
CA MET A 44 5.47 -9.02 -16.27
C MET A 44 6.91 -8.49 -16.28
N GLU A 45 7.08 -7.17 -16.27
CA GLU A 45 8.41 -6.56 -16.27
C GLU A 45 9.20 -6.85 -15.00
N LEU A 46 8.51 -6.91 -13.84
CA LEU A 46 9.09 -7.31 -12.57
C LEU A 46 9.53 -8.78 -12.59
N CYS A 47 8.69 -9.70 -13.06
CA CYS A 47 9.01 -11.12 -13.13
C CYS A 47 10.16 -11.43 -14.10
N LEU A 48 10.25 -10.68 -15.21
CA LEU A 48 11.31 -10.83 -16.21
C LEU A 48 12.59 -10.04 -15.88
N ASN A 49 12.66 -9.40 -14.71
CA ASN A 49 13.79 -8.55 -14.29
C ASN A 49 14.17 -7.48 -15.33
N SER A 50 13.16 -6.94 -16.03
CA SER A 50 13.35 -5.91 -17.04
C SER A 50 13.72 -4.59 -16.36
N ARG A 51 14.86 -3.99 -16.71
CA ARG A 51 15.27 -2.66 -16.18
C ARG A 51 14.63 -1.49 -16.93
N THR A 52 13.52 -1.74 -17.61
CA THR A 52 12.83 -0.75 -18.45
C THR A 52 12.10 0.29 -17.61
N VAL A 53 11.76 1.43 -18.22
CA VAL A 53 10.90 2.46 -17.61
C VAL A 53 9.53 1.88 -17.21
N ALA A 54 9.07 0.87 -17.95
CA ALA A 54 7.86 0.11 -17.65
C ALA A 54 7.91 -0.61 -16.30
N ALA A 55 9.07 -1.12 -15.87
CA ALA A 55 9.23 -1.74 -14.56
C ALA A 55 9.06 -0.76 -13.40
N LYS A 56 9.12 0.56 -13.63
CA LYS A 56 8.96 1.61 -12.61
C LYS A 56 7.52 2.14 -12.49
N ARG A 57 6.53 1.54 -13.17
CA ARG A 57 5.12 2.00 -13.09
C ARG A 57 4.56 1.94 -11.66
N HIS A 58 4.96 0.95 -10.87
CA HIS A 58 4.58 0.85 -9.46
C HIS A 58 5.00 2.09 -8.63
N LEU A 59 6.16 2.70 -8.94
CA LEU A 59 6.60 3.95 -8.30
C LEU A 59 5.73 5.14 -8.71
N LYS A 60 5.34 5.21 -9.99
CA LYS A 60 4.43 6.27 -10.48
C LYS A 60 3.07 6.18 -9.77
N TYR A 61 2.54 4.97 -9.63
CA TYR A 61 1.32 4.71 -8.85
C TYR A 61 1.47 5.17 -7.40
N PHE A 62 2.57 4.80 -6.74
CA PHE A 62 2.82 5.18 -5.35
C PHE A 62 2.91 6.71 -5.19
N MET A 63 3.70 7.38 -6.03
CA MET A 63 3.90 8.82 -5.98
C MET A 63 2.65 9.61 -6.33
N HIS A 64 1.76 9.06 -7.17
CA HIS A 64 0.47 9.68 -7.45
C HIS A 64 -0.36 9.87 -6.18
N HIS A 65 -0.46 8.84 -5.33
CA HIS A 65 -1.20 8.94 -4.08
C HIS A 65 -0.51 9.83 -3.03
N ILE A 66 0.83 9.83 -2.98
CA ILE A 66 1.58 10.78 -2.15
C ILE A 66 1.28 12.23 -2.56
N ASN A 67 1.26 12.49 -3.87
CA ASN A 67 0.94 13.82 -4.38
C ASN A 67 -0.52 14.20 -4.13
N LEU A 68 -1.45 13.25 -4.15
CA LEU A 68 -2.85 13.47 -3.78
C LEU A 68 -2.98 13.91 -2.31
N LEU A 69 -2.28 13.24 -1.39
CA LEU A 69 -2.24 13.64 0.03
C LEU A 69 -1.69 15.06 0.20
N ARG A 70 -0.55 15.34 -0.43
CA ARG A 70 0.10 16.66 -0.38
C ARG A 70 -0.77 17.76 -1.00
N HIS A 71 -1.49 17.47 -2.08
CA HIS A 71 -2.43 18.40 -2.69
C HIS A 71 -3.50 18.87 -1.70
N TYR A 72 -3.99 17.96 -0.85
CA TYR A 72 -4.92 18.29 0.23
C TYR A 72 -4.24 18.71 1.54
N SER A 73 -2.96 19.10 1.49
CA SER A 73 -2.17 19.53 2.65
C SER A 73 -2.09 18.50 3.78
N VAL A 74 -2.23 17.21 3.46
CA VAL A 74 -1.96 16.11 4.38
C VAL A 74 -0.46 15.80 4.35
N ILE A 75 0.15 15.55 5.51
CA ILE A 75 1.57 15.25 5.64
C ILE A 75 1.75 13.73 5.67
N PRO A 76 2.20 13.09 4.57
CA PRO A 76 2.37 11.64 4.52
C PRO A 76 3.61 11.20 5.31
N VAL A 77 3.46 10.16 6.14
CA VAL A 77 4.56 9.44 6.80
C VAL A 77 4.56 8.02 6.25
N VAL A 78 5.51 7.73 5.36
CA VAL A 78 5.58 6.42 4.69
C VAL A 78 6.27 5.42 5.60
N VAL A 79 5.62 4.29 5.86
CA VAL A 79 6.14 3.21 6.72
C VAL A 79 6.36 1.97 5.87
N PHE A 80 7.59 1.45 5.92
CA PHE A 80 7.98 0.20 5.29
C PHE A 80 8.17 -0.88 6.35
N ASP A 81 7.78 -2.10 6.02
CA ASP A 81 8.09 -3.26 6.85
C ASP A 81 9.61 -3.47 6.94
N GLY A 82 10.06 -3.91 8.11
CA GLY A 82 11.44 -4.27 8.36
C GLY A 82 11.66 -5.79 8.25
N CYS A 83 12.32 -6.35 9.26
CA CYS A 83 12.59 -7.78 9.31
C CYS A 83 11.31 -8.61 9.50
N SER A 84 11.34 -9.84 8.99
CA SER A 84 10.30 -10.82 9.27
C SER A 84 10.24 -11.15 10.77
N ILE A 85 9.04 -11.43 11.25
CA ILE A 85 8.80 -11.76 12.66
C ILE A 85 8.42 -13.23 12.81
N PRO A 86 8.90 -13.94 13.86
CA PRO A 86 8.67 -15.39 14.00
C PRO A 86 7.20 -15.78 14.00
N CYS A 87 6.33 -14.96 14.59
CA CYS A 87 4.89 -15.23 14.66
C CYS A 87 4.16 -15.16 13.30
N LYS A 88 4.79 -14.62 12.25
CA LYS A 88 4.26 -14.61 10.88
C LYS A 88 4.94 -15.63 9.96
N SER A 89 5.91 -16.40 10.46
CA SER A 89 6.72 -17.32 9.65
C SER A 89 5.90 -18.30 8.81
N ALA A 90 4.90 -18.95 9.41
CA ALA A 90 4.00 -19.87 8.70
C ALA A 90 3.27 -19.17 7.53
N THR A 91 2.74 -17.97 7.78
CA THR A 91 2.01 -17.21 6.75
C THR A 91 2.93 -16.68 5.64
N GLU A 92 4.16 -16.29 5.95
CA GLU A 92 5.13 -15.92 4.91
C GLU A 92 5.53 -17.14 4.09
N HIS A 93 5.73 -18.30 4.72
CA HIS A 93 6.04 -19.53 4.02
C HIS A 93 4.91 -19.94 3.05
N GLU A 94 3.65 -19.82 3.46
CA GLU A 94 2.49 -20.05 2.58
C GLU A 94 2.46 -19.11 1.36
N ARG A 95 2.91 -17.85 1.48
CA ARG A 95 2.94 -16.91 0.34
C ARG A 95 4.05 -17.18 -0.65
N HIS A 96 5.11 -17.85 -0.22
CA HIS A 96 6.24 -18.22 -1.08
C HIS A 96 6.01 -19.52 -1.86
N ARG A 97 4.97 -20.28 -1.48
CA ARG A 97 4.53 -21.46 -2.22
C ARG A 97 3.67 -21.05 -3.41
#